data_AF-A0AA47IC51-F1
#
_entry.id   AF-A0AA47IC51-F1
#
_cell.length_a   1.000
_cell.length_b   1.000
_cell.length_c   1.000
_cell.angle_alpha   90.00
_cell.angle_beta   90.00
_cell.angle_gamma   90.00
#
_symmetry.space_group_name_H-M   'P 1'
#
loop_
_entity.id
_entity.type
_entity.pdbx_description
1 polymer ?
#
loop_
_entity_poly.entity_id
_entity_poly.type
_entity_poly.pdbx_seq_one_letter_code
_entity_poly.pdbx_strand_id
1 'polypeptide(L)'
;MNAIIMPGQSVIFMKIGIHAREPLETIIERKLKEIEDEGMAFWGYGGSTCHPTSMVQPFAATQAEKGKPIYLVMEKMQSNHFAEPVRSEEYSVDGKTWQPVPAGIHVLGSRYALAIKDLRQADLTLPLARAHVAQGPSQGRPGNIYVSGRVDKACLELDDNVNVPAAPDEKITPIGLVAELCNPYAVFLRNR
;
A
#
# COMPACT_ATOMS: atom_id res chain seq x y z
N MET A 1 6.34 -17.99 -12.55
CA MET A 1 4.94 -17.57 -12.31
C MET A 1 4.97 -16.61 -11.13
N ASN A 2 4.49 -15.38 -11.31
CA ASN A 2 4.51 -14.38 -10.24
C ASN A 2 3.32 -14.62 -9.30
N ALA A 3 3.60 -15.09 -8.08
CA ALA A 3 2.60 -15.45 -7.08
C ALA A 3 1.79 -14.26 -6.50
N ILE A 4 1.99 -13.04 -7.03
CA ILE A 4 1.34 -11.81 -6.54
C ILE A 4 0.08 -11.47 -7.33
N ILE A 5 0.08 -11.70 -8.64
CA ILE A 5 -1.06 -11.42 -9.51
C ILE A 5 -1.69 -12.76 -9.86
N MET A 6 -2.71 -13.15 -9.11
CA MET A 6 -3.42 -14.42 -9.27
C MET A 6 -4.91 -14.25 -8.92
N PRO A 7 -5.81 -15.06 -9.50
CA PRO A 7 -7.20 -15.15 -9.11
C PRO A 7 -7.43 -15.22 -7.60
N GLY A 8 -8.36 -14.39 -7.09
CA GLY A 8 -8.73 -14.34 -5.69
C GLY A 8 -7.62 -13.88 -4.74
N GLN A 9 -6.51 -13.34 -5.26
CA GLN A 9 -5.48 -12.71 -4.45
C GLN A 9 -5.96 -11.32 -4.02
N SER A 10 -5.67 -10.98 -2.78
CA SER A 10 -5.95 -9.65 -2.22
C SER A 10 -4.69 -8.80 -2.24
N VAL A 11 -4.80 -7.57 -2.72
CA VAL A 11 -3.70 -6.62 -2.80
C VAL A 11 -4.15 -5.25 -2.30
N ILE A 12 -3.20 -4.47 -1.79
CA ILE A 12 -3.36 -3.03 -1.65
C ILE A 12 -2.69 -2.39 -2.86
N PHE A 13 -3.47 -1.69 -3.68
CA PHE A 13 -2.93 -0.89 -4.77
C PHE A 13 -2.60 0.51 -4.25
N MET A 14 -1.45 1.05 -4.65
CA MET A 14 -1.09 2.46 -4.43
C MET A 14 -0.42 3.09 -5.65
N LYS A 15 -0.75 4.34 -5.94
CA LYS A 15 0.07 5.21 -6.80
C LYS A 15 1.12 5.88 -5.95
N ILE A 16 2.37 5.83 -6.38
CA ILE A 16 3.52 6.33 -5.62
C ILE A 16 4.35 7.30 -6.46
N GLY A 17 4.94 8.29 -5.81
CA GLY A 17 5.80 9.27 -6.45
C GLY A 17 6.61 10.02 -5.39
N ILE A 18 6.98 11.26 -5.69
CA ILE A 18 7.58 12.17 -4.72
C ILE A 18 6.66 12.30 -3.50
N HIS A 19 7.24 12.21 -2.32
CA HIS A 19 6.56 12.40 -1.04
C HIS A 19 7.49 13.13 -0.08
N ALA A 20 6.96 14.08 0.69
CA ALA A 20 7.73 14.85 1.68
C ALA A 20 9.02 15.50 1.13
N ARG A 21 9.03 15.92 -0.15
CA ARG A 21 10.21 16.46 -0.87
C ARG A 21 11.36 15.48 -1.09
N GLU A 22 11.13 14.18 -0.87
CA GLU A 22 12.08 13.13 -1.19
C GLU A 22 11.73 12.51 -2.56
N PRO A 23 12.72 12.34 -3.46
CA PRO A 23 12.57 11.49 -4.65
C PRO A 23 12.19 10.06 -4.27
N LEU A 24 11.47 9.38 -5.15
CA LEU A 24 10.99 8.03 -4.87
C LEU A 24 12.15 7.05 -4.61
N GLU A 25 13.25 7.20 -5.33
CA GLU A 25 14.45 6.37 -5.18
C GLU A 25 15.04 6.50 -3.78
N THR A 26 15.15 7.73 -3.26
CA THR A 26 15.61 8.00 -1.88
C THR A 26 14.65 7.40 -0.85
N ILE A 27 13.33 7.49 -1.09
CA ILE A 27 12.34 6.85 -0.22
C ILE A 27 12.56 5.34 -0.20
N ILE A 28 12.76 4.71 -1.36
CA ILE A 28 12.98 3.26 -1.46
C ILE A 28 14.25 2.84 -0.73
N GLU A 29 15.37 3.51 -0.96
CA GLU A 29 16.64 3.24 -0.27
C GLU A 29 16.47 3.32 1.25
N ARG A 30 15.81 4.38 1.73
CA ARG A 30 15.51 4.55 3.15
C ARG A 30 14.62 3.43 3.68
N LYS A 31 13.58 3.03 2.94
CA LYS A 31 12.67 1.95 3.36
C LYS A 31 13.34 0.58 3.38
N LEU A 32 14.26 0.31 2.46
CA LEU A 32 15.07 -0.90 2.50
C LEU A 32 15.95 -0.94 3.74
N LYS A 33 16.58 0.19 4.10
CA LYS A 33 17.36 0.30 5.33
C LYS A 33 16.51 0.13 6.60
N GLU A 34 15.32 0.72 6.64
CA GLU A 34 14.36 0.53 7.75
C GLU A 34 14.04 -0.96 7.95
N ILE A 35 13.79 -1.69 6.85
CA ILE A 35 13.50 -3.14 6.90
C ILE A 35 14.73 -3.94 7.36
N GLU A 36 15.94 -3.55 6.94
CA GLU A 36 17.18 -4.19 7.38
C GLU A 36 17.41 -3.99 8.89
N ASP A 37 17.23 -2.76 9.38
CA ASP A 37 17.52 -2.40 10.76
C ASP A 37 16.44 -2.92 11.75
N GLU A 38 15.17 -2.90 11.36
CA GLU A 38 14.02 -3.10 12.26
C GLU A 38 13.11 -4.29 11.86
N GLY A 39 13.43 -4.98 10.76
CA GLY A 39 12.65 -6.08 10.21
C GLY A 39 11.37 -5.65 9.46
N MET A 40 11.03 -4.36 9.49
CA MET A 40 9.88 -3.76 8.81
C MET A 40 10.10 -2.27 8.54
N ALA A 41 9.26 -1.70 7.69
CA ALA A 41 9.19 -0.26 7.46
C ALA A 41 7.74 0.26 7.57
N PHE A 42 7.62 1.55 7.85
CA PHE A 42 6.34 2.27 7.77
C PHE A 42 6.23 3.05 6.46
N TRP A 43 5.42 2.53 5.53
CA TRP A 43 5.09 3.21 4.28
C TRP A 43 3.99 4.25 4.53
N GLY A 44 4.41 5.50 4.72
CA GLY A 44 3.53 6.61 5.07
C GLY A 44 2.55 7.00 3.96
N TYR A 45 1.32 7.32 4.34
CA TYR A 45 0.30 7.86 3.45
C TYR A 45 -0.68 8.80 4.17
N GLY A 46 -1.44 9.56 3.39
CA GLY A 46 -2.46 10.50 3.86
C GLY A 46 -3.86 10.20 3.31
N GLY A 47 -4.82 11.10 3.57
CA GLY A 47 -6.18 10.98 3.05
C GLY A 47 -7.09 10.00 3.81
N SER A 48 -8.35 9.90 3.40
CA SER A 48 -9.38 9.09 4.09
C SER A 48 -9.52 7.66 3.55
N THR A 49 -9.08 7.40 2.32
CA THR A 49 -9.10 6.04 1.74
C THR A 49 -8.10 5.14 2.47
N CYS A 50 -8.38 3.84 2.60
CA CYS A 50 -7.50 2.91 3.34
C CYS A 50 -7.21 3.35 4.79
N HIS A 51 -8.22 3.79 5.54
CA HIS A 51 -8.07 4.08 6.97
C HIS A 51 -7.60 2.83 7.76
N PRO A 52 -6.69 2.95 8.75
CA PRO A 52 -6.07 1.79 9.38
C PRO A 52 -7.07 0.76 9.94
N THR A 53 -7.97 1.17 10.83
CA THR A 53 -8.84 0.24 11.60
C THR A 53 -10.14 -0.14 10.91
N SER A 54 -10.62 0.66 9.95
CA SER A 54 -11.90 0.40 9.29
C SER A 54 -11.75 -0.19 7.88
N MET A 55 -10.54 -0.15 7.32
CA MET A 55 -10.27 -0.63 5.97
C MET A 55 -9.11 -1.62 5.95
N VAL A 56 -7.89 -1.16 6.22
CA VAL A 56 -6.69 -1.96 5.94
C VAL A 56 -6.55 -3.14 6.89
N GLN A 57 -6.67 -2.91 8.19
CA GLN A 57 -6.49 -3.97 9.19
C GLN A 57 -7.54 -5.09 9.03
N PRO A 58 -8.86 -4.82 8.91
CA PRO A 58 -9.84 -5.90 8.69
C PRO A 58 -9.62 -6.66 7.37
N PHE A 59 -9.26 -5.94 6.30
CA PHE A 59 -8.96 -6.52 5.00
C PHE A 59 -7.76 -7.48 5.08
N ALA A 60 -6.67 -7.02 5.70
CA ALA A 60 -5.48 -7.83 5.88
C ALA A 60 -5.70 -9.02 6.84
N ALA A 61 -6.41 -8.81 7.95
CA ALA A 61 -6.70 -9.87 8.92
C ALA A 61 -7.46 -11.04 8.28
N THR A 62 -8.48 -10.75 7.45
CA THR A 62 -9.27 -11.76 6.73
C THR A 62 -8.40 -12.68 5.85
N GLN A 63 -7.32 -12.14 5.27
CA GLN A 63 -6.44 -12.90 4.40
C GLN A 63 -5.37 -13.66 5.20
N ALA A 64 -4.88 -13.06 6.29
CA ALA A 64 -3.98 -13.73 7.22
C ALA A 64 -4.64 -14.96 7.87
N GLU A 65 -5.93 -14.90 8.21
CA GLU A 65 -6.71 -16.04 8.70
C GLU A 65 -6.77 -17.19 7.68
N LYS A 66 -6.71 -16.88 6.38
CA LYS A 66 -6.64 -17.86 5.28
C LYS A 66 -5.21 -18.33 4.98
N GLY A 67 -4.22 -17.90 5.76
CA GLY A 67 -2.80 -18.18 5.52
C GLY A 67 -2.26 -17.55 4.23
N LYS A 68 -2.92 -16.51 3.70
CA LYS A 68 -2.51 -15.82 2.47
C LYS A 68 -1.80 -14.50 2.81
N PRO A 69 -0.62 -14.23 2.22
CA PRO A 69 0.01 -12.93 2.34
C PRO A 69 -0.82 -11.86 1.63
N ILE A 70 -0.70 -10.61 2.07
CA ILE A 70 -1.24 -9.43 1.38
C ILE A 70 -0.08 -8.63 0.84
N TYR A 71 -0.14 -8.28 -0.44
CA TYR A 71 0.88 -7.48 -1.10
C TYR A 71 0.42 -6.04 -1.29
N LEU A 72 1.30 -5.11 -1.00
CA LEU A 72 1.25 -3.75 -1.52
C LEU A 72 1.84 -3.76 -2.93
N VAL A 73 1.06 -3.36 -3.93
CA VAL A 73 1.48 -3.23 -5.33
C VAL A 73 1.43 -1.76 -5.74
N MET A 74 2.52 -1.27 -6.31
CA MET A 74 2.72 0.17 -6.49
C MET A 74 2.96 0.59 -7.94
N GLU A 75 2.08 1.46 -8.44
CA GLU A 75 2.22 2.16 -9.72
C GLU A 75 3.06 3.43 -9.52
N LYS A 76 4.22 3.53 -10.17
CA LYS A 76 5.03 4.76 -10.16
C LYS A 76 4.33 5.84 -10.99
N MET A 77 4.21 7.04 -10.44
CA MET A 77 3.68 8.21 -11.12
C MET A 77 4.52 9.45 -10.82
N GLN A 78 4.49 10.44 -11.72
CA GLN A 78 4.97 11.77 -11.41
C GLN A 78 3.95 12.45 -10.48
N SER A 79 4.27 12.57 -9.20
CA SER A 79 3.45 13.29 -8.21
C SER A 79 4.07 14.65 -7.90
N ASN A 80 3.20 15.63 -7.60
CA ASN A 80 3.58 16.94 -7.06
C ASN A 80 3.06 17.09 -5.62
N HIS A 81 2.92 15.98 -4.88
CA HIS A 81 2.33 16.03 -3.54
C HIS A 81 3.33 16.59 -2.52
N PHE A 82 2.93 17.66 -1.84
CA PHE A 82 3.73 18.33 -0.82
C PHE A 82 3.11 18.10 0.55
N ALA A 83 3.80 17.31 1.38
CA ALA A 83 3.62 17.28 2.82
C ALA A 83 4.86 17.88 3.48
N GLU A 84 4.71 18.51 4.63
CA GLU A 84 5.88 18.93 5.41
C GLU A 84 6.64 17.68 5.88
N PRO A 85 7.98 17.65 5.75
CA PRO A 85 8.79 16.48 6.07
C PRO A 85 9.00 16.30 7.58
N VAL A 86 7.94 16.42 8.37
CA VAL A 86 8.00 16.24 9.81
C VAL A 86 7.95 14.76 10.13
N ARG A 87 8.95 14.26 10.85
CA ARG A 87 9.01 12.87 11.29
C ARG A 87 7.95 12.60 12.35
N SER A 88 7.23 11.50 12.21
CA SER A 88 6.36 11.01 13.28
C SER A 88 7.16 10.40 14.42
N GLU A 89 6.80 10.78 15.63
CA GLU A 89 7.46 10.33 16.86
C GLU A 89 6.72 9.15 17.49
N GLU A 90 5.41 9.05 17.28
CA GLU A 90 4.58 8.00 17.85
C GLU A 90 3.67 7.37 16.81
N TYR A 91 3.41 6.07 16.99
CA TYR A 91 2.42 5.32 16.23
C TYR A 91 1.38 4.66 17.15
N SER A 92 0.24 4.31 16.58
CA SER A 92 -0.81 3.58 17.27
C SER A 92 -1.47 2.58 16.34
N VAL A 93 -1.85 1.41 16.85
CA VAL A 93 -2.60 0.42 16.08
C VAL A 93 -4.11 0.71 16.10
N ASP A 94 -4.61 1.28 17.20
CA ASP A 94 -6.04 1.52 17.45
C ASP A 94 -6.43 3.01 17.45
N GLY A 95 -5.45 3.90 17.34
CA GLY A 95 -5.62 5.36 17.43
C GLY A 95 -5.78 5.88 18.86
N LYS A 96 -5.63 5.03 19.88
CA LYS A 96 -5.85 5.36 21.29
C LYS A 96 -4.59 5.15 22.12
N THR A 97 -3.96 3.98 21.98
CA THR A 97 -2.71 3.64 22.66
C THR A 97 -1.53 4.00 21.78
N TRP A 98 -0.69 4.93 22.23
CA TRP A 98 0.44 5.44 21.45
C TRP A 98 1.76 4.91 21.97
N GLN A 99 2.65 4.56 21.04
CA GLN A 99 3.97 4.02 21.31
C GLN A 99 5.00 4.78 20.46
N PRO A 100 6.26 4.89 20.91
CA PRO A 100 7.31 5.50 20.10
C PRO A 100 7.49 4.76 18.76
N VAL A 101 7.67 5.50 17.66
CA VAL A 101 8.12 4.91 16.40
C VAL A 101 9.53 4.32 16.61
N PRO A 102 9.81 3.08 16.13
CA PRO A 102 11.14 2.49 16.24
C PRO A 102 12.23 3.42 15.72
N ALA A 103 13.40 3.41 16.38
CA ALA A 103 14.43 4.42 16.15
C ALA A 103 14.95 4.43 14.71
N GLY A 104 15.07 3.25 14.08
CA GLY A 104 15.45 3.09 12.69
C GLY A 104 14.36 3.44 11.68
N ILE A 105 13.08 3.55 12.09
CA ILE A 105 11.96 3.90 11.19
C ILE A 105 11.80 5.41 11.07
N HIS A 106 11.87 5.91 9.84
CA HIS A 106 11.67 7.31 9.51
C HIS A 106 10.38 7.45 8.71
N VAL A 107 9.28 7.90 9.31
CA VAL A 107 8.06 8.17 8.54
C VAL A 107 7.77 9.66 8.58
N LEU A 108 7.69 10.28 7.40
CA LEU A 108 7.63 11.74 7.25
C LEU A 108 6.28 12.16 6.68
N GLY A 109 5.73 13.26 7.20
CA GLY A 109 4.60 13.98 6.62
C GLY A 109 3.34 13.12 6.40
N SER A 110 3.12 12.12 7.26
CA SER A 110 2.08 11.10 7.06
C SER A 110 1.19 10.98 8.28
N ARG A 111 -0.11 10.78 8.05
CA ARG A 111 -1.09 10.55 9.13
C ARG A 111 -1.24 9.07 9.46
N TYR A 112 -1.04 8.22 8.46
CA TYR A 112 -1.11 6.77 8.58
C TYR A 112 0.11 6.15 7.92
N ALA A 113 0.39 4.88 8.21
CA ALA A 113 1.35 4.09 7.46
C ALA A 113 0.91 2.65 7.32
N LEU A 114 1.33 2.00 6.24
CA LEU A 114 1.32 0.55 6.14
C LEU A 114 2.59 -0.01 6.79
N ALA A 115 2.45 -1.10 7.54
CA ALA A 115 3.59 -1.87 8.02
C ALA A 115 3.97 -2.88 6.93
N ILE A 116 5.16 -2.72 6.35
CA ILE A 116 5.63 -3.51 5.22
C ILE A 116 6.98 -4.17 5.50
N LYS A 117 7.23 -5.27 4.81
CA LYS A 117 8.52 -5.98 4.73
C LYS A 117 8.74 -6.47 3.29
N ASP A 118 9.93 -7.00 3.01
CA ASP A 118 10.26 -7.58 1.70
C ASP A 118 9.95 -6.64 0.51
N LEU A 119 10.32 -5.36 0.67
CA LEU A 119 10.20 -4.34 -0.37
C LEU A 119 11.17 -4.65 -1.51
N ARG A 120 10.68 -4.70 -2.75
CA ARG A 120 11.49 -4.96 -3.93
C ARG A 120 10.96 -4.29 -5.19
N GLN A 121 11.85 -4.07 -6.16
CA GLN A 121 11.44 -3.73 -7.51
C GLN A 121 10.69 -4.90 -8.13
N ALA A 122 9.73 -4.58 -8.98
CA ALA A 122 8.94 -5.55 -9.71
C ALA A 122 8.77 -5.10 -11.16
N ASP A 123 8.71 -6.06 -12.06
CA ASP A 123 8.25 -5.88 -13.44
C ASP A 123 6.97 -6.69 -13.61
N LEU A 124 5.87 -6.08 -13.15
CA LEU A 124 4.55 -6.68 -13.08
C LEU A 124 3.54 -5.79 -13.77
N THR A 125 2.46 -6.41 -14.20
CA THR A 125 1.31 -5.71 -14.75
C THR A 125 0.05 -6.10 -14.01
N LEU A 126 -0.83 -5.12 -13.80
CA LEU A 126 -2.12 -5.31 -13.15
C LEU A 126 -3.22 -4.72 -14.06
N PRO A 127 -4.07 -5.55 -14.69
CA PRO A 127 -5.28 -5.06 -15.34
C PRO A 127 -6.30 -4.67 -14.25
N LEU A 128 -6.31 -3.40 -13.86
CA LEU A 128 -7.20 -2.88 -12.79
C LEU A 128 -8.71 -3.08 -13.08
N ALA A 129 -9.08 -3.32 -14.34
CA ALA A 129 -10.44 -3.67 -14.73
C ALA A 129 -10.85 -5.09 -14.31
N ARG A 130 -9.87 -5.94 -13.96
CA ARG A 130 -10.04 -7.32 -13.49
C ARG A 130 -9.71 -7.44 -11.99
N ALA A 131 -10.12 -6.41 -11.27
CA ALA A 131 -10.05 -6.34 -9.84
C ALA A 131 -11.24 -5.50 -9.36
N HIS A 132 -11.66 -5.73 -8.13
CA HIS A 132 -12.74 -4.96 -7.52
C HIS A 132 -12.37 -4.53 -6.10
N VAL A 133 -13.00 -3.46 -5.62
CA VAL A 133 -12.82 -2.99 -4.24
C VAL A 133 -13.34 -4.05 -3.28
N ALA A 134 -12.47 -4.56 -2.43
CA ALA A 134 -12.80 -5.64 -1.50
C ALA A 134 -13.36 -5.14 -0.17
N GLN A 135 -13.04 -3.91 0.23
CA GLN A 135 -13.36 -3.37 1.55
C GLN A 135 -13.84 -1.91 1.48
N GLY A 136 -14.88 -1.60 2.27
CA GLY A 136 -15.39 -0.26 2.51
C GLY A 136 -16.61 0.15 1.68
N PRO A 137 -17.01 1.44 1.72
CA PRO A 137 -18.29 1.91 1.15
C PRO A 137 -18.44 1.73 -0.37
N SER A 138 -17.34 1.49 -1.09
CA SER A 138 -17.33 1.25 -2.53
C SER A 138 -17.06 -0.21 -2.89
N GLN A 139 -17.28 -1.13 -1.96
CA GLN A 139 -17.08 -2.58 -2.18
C GLN A 139 -17.83 -3.05 -3.44
N GLY A 140 -17.17 -3.91 -4.21
CA GLY A 140 -17.65 -4.43 -5.50
C GLY A 140 -17.43 -3.50 -6.69
N ARG A 141 -17.02 -2.25 -6.48
CA ARG A 141 -16.72 -1.33 -7.60
C ARG A 141 -15.47 -1.79 -8.36
N PRO A 142 -15.46 -1.78 -9.71
CA PRO A 142 -14.28 -2.12 -10.50
C PRO A 142 -13.08 -1.24 -10.16
N GLY A 143 -11.89 -1.84 -10.06
CA GLY A 143 -10.67 -1.20 -9.61
C GLY A 143 -10.28 -0.02 -10.50
N ASN A 144 -10.29 -0.21 -11.82
CA ASN A 144 -9.99 0.83 -12.82
C ASN A 144 -10.91 2.05 -12.68
N ILE A 145 -12.19 1.84 -12.34
CA ILE A 145 -13.16 2.92 -12.13
C ILE A 145 -12.92 3.57 -10.75
N TYR A 146 -12.65 2.78 -9.71
CA TYR A 146 -12.46 3.31 -8.35
C TYR A 146 -11.21 4.16 -8.22
N VAL A 147 -10.09 3.70 -8.78
CA VAL A 147 -8.80 4.41 -8.74
C VAL A 147 -8.64 5.40 -9.90
N SER A 148 -9.71 5.65 -10.67
CA SER A 148 -9.72 6.73 -11.66
C SER A 148 -9.76 8.09 -10.97
N GLY A 149 -8.92 9.03 -11.41
CA GLY A 149 -8.83 10.37 -10.83
C GLY A 149 -8.01 10.42 -9.54
N ARG A 150 -8.60 11.01 -8.48
CA ARG A 150 -7.90 11.43 -7.24
C ARG A 150 -7.64 10.30 -6.26
N VAL A 151 -8.29 9.14 -6.43
CA VAL A 151 -8.03 7.99 -5.57
C VAL A 151 -6.70 7.37 -5.99
N ASP A 152 -5.78 7.35 -5.05
CA ASP A 152 -4.42 6.83 -5.20
C ASP A 152 -4.23 5.49 -4.52
N LYS A 153 -5.20 4.99 -3.75
CA LYS A 153 -5.08 3.73 -3.01
C LYS A 153 -6.39 2.99 -2.81
N ALA A 154 -6.31 1.65 -2.84
CA ALA A 154 -7.47 0.77 -2.70
C ALA A 154 -7.08 -0.59 -2.13
N CYS A 155 -7.98 -1.18 -1.33
CA CYS A 155 -7.96 -2.61 -0.99
C CYS A 155 -8.71 -3.35 -2.09
N LEU A 156 -8.02 -4.17 -2.88
CA LEU A 156 -8.56 -4.84 -4.06
C LEU A 156 -8.49 -6.36 -3.92
N GLU A 157 -9.47 -7.04 -4.48
CA GLU A 157 -9.41 -8.47 -4.78
C GLU A 157 -9.33 -8.65 -6.30
N LEU A 158 -8.48 -9.58 -6.74
CA LEU A 158 -8.25 -9.86 -8.15
C LEU A 158 -9.25 -10.90 -8.67
N ASP A 159 -9.85 -10.62 -9.82
CA ASP A 159 -10.89 -11.47 -10.40
C ASP A 159 -10.30 -12.76 -11.01
N ASP A 160 -11.15 -13.76 -11.26
CA ASP A 160 -10.75 -15.08 -11.78
C ASP A 160 -10.02 -15.01 -13.14
N ASN A 161 -10.30 -13.98 -13.92
CA ASN A 161 -9.70 -13.77 -15.23
C ASN A 161 -8.45 -12.88 -15.20
N VAL A 162 -7.92 -12.47 -14.04
CA VAL A 162 -6.78 -11.53 -13.96
C VAL A 162 -5.53 -12.02 -14.70
N ASN A 163 -5.34 -13.33 -14.81
CA ASN A 163 -4.20 -13.96 -15.48
C ASN A 163 -4.42 -14.26 -16.97
N VAL A 164 -5.64 -14.05 -17.48
CA VAL A 164 -5.89 -14.18 -18.91
C VAL A 164 -5.16 -13.05 -19.64
N PRO A 165 -4.54 -13.26 -20.81
CA PRO A 165 -3.96 -12.16 -21.58
C PRO A 165 -4.94 -11.01 -21.75
N ALA A 166 -4.44 -9.78 -21.60
CA ALA A 166 -5.24 -8.58 -21.79
C ALA A 166 -5.71 -8.47 -23.25
N ALA A 167 -6.92 -7.94 -23.47
CA ALA A 167 -7.36 -7.60 -24.82
C ALA A 167 -6.47 -6.47 -25.39
N PRO A 168 -6.36 -6.33 -26.73
CA PRO A 168 -5.48 -5.32 -27.35
C PRO A 168 -5.74 -3.87 -26.88
N ASP A 169 -6.98 -3.54 -26.52
CA ASP A 169 -7.43 -2.23 -26.07
C ASP A 169 -7.59 -2.13 -24.54
N GLU A 170 -7.32 -3.21 -23.81
CA GLU A 170 -7.45 -3.22 -22.36
C GLU A 170 -6.28 -2.47 -21.70
N LYS A 171 -6.62 -1.54 -20.82
CA LYS A 171 -5.62 -0.77 -20.07
C LYS A 171 -4.93 -1.68 -19.05
N ILE A 172 -3.61 -1.77 -19.18
CA ILE A 172 -2.74 -2.47 -18.25
C ILE A 172 -1.96 -1.45 -17.41
N THR A 173 -1.95 -1.61 -16.09
CA THR A 173 -1.18 -0.74 -15.18
C THR A 173 0.17 -1.38 -14.84
N PRO A 174 1.30 -0.70 -15.08
CA PRO A 174 2.60 -1.19 -14.67
C PRO A 174 2.78 -1.07 -13.16
N ILE A 175 3.29 -2.13 -12.54
CA ILE A 175 3.61 -2.22 -11.11
C ILE A 175 5.12 -2.32 -10.99
N GLY A 176 5.74 -1.25 -10.48
CA GLY A 176 7.20 -1.11 -10.41
C GLY A 176 7.80 -1.51 -9.07
N LEU A 177 6.99 -1.56 -8.01
CA LEU A 177 7.40 -1.98 -6.67
C LEU A 177 6.33 -2.84 -6.02
N VAL A 178 6.78 -3.78 -5.20
CA VAL A 178 5.94 -4.60 -4.34
C VAL A 178 6.53 -4.74 -2.95
N ALA A 179 5.68 -4.89 -1.95
CA ALA A 179 6.08 -5.26 -0.60
C ALA A 179 5.01 -6.17 0.04
N GLU A 180 5.40 -7.00 0.99
CA GLU A 180 4.45 -7.78 1.80
C GLU A 180 4.02 -6.95 3.01
N LEU A 181 2.73 -6.94 3.33
CA LEU A 181 2.25 -6.37 4.58
C LEU A 181 2.57 -7.30 5.75
N CYS A 182 2.97 -6.73 6.88
CA CYS A 182 3.16 -7.46 8.14
C CYS A 182 2.32 -6.84 9.26
N ASN A 183 2.06 -7.59 10.33
CA ASN A 183 1.35 -7.07 11.52
C ASN A 183 2.06 -5.79 12.01
N PRO A 184 1.33 -4.69 12.30
CA PRO A 184 -0.13 -4.55 12.43
C PRO A 184 -0.86 -4.12 11.15
N TYR A 185 -0.26 -4.30 9.98
CA TYR A 185 -0.77 -4.01 8.63
C TYR A 185 -0.90 -2.53 8.32
N ALA A 186 -1.53 -1.76 9.21
CA ALA A 186 -1.57 -0.30 9.14
C ALA A 186 -1.59 0.31 10.54
N VAL A 187 -1.07 1.53 10.65
CA VAL A 187 -0.97 2.29 11.91
C VAL A 187 -1.38 3.73 11.72
N PHE A 188 -1.80 4.35 12.82
CA PHE A 188 -1.89 5.80 12.97
C PHE A 188 -0.52 6.37 13.32
N LEU A 189 -0.25 7.59 12.86
CA LEU A 189 0.97 8.33 13.13
C LEU A 189 0.62 9.70 13.70
N ARG A 190 1.49 10.20 14.59
CA ARG A 190 1.44 11.59 15.05
C ARG A 190 2.82 12.12 15.37
N ASN A 191 2.88 13.44 15.44
CA ASN A 191 4.02 14.18 15.97
C ASN A 191 3.60 14.74 17.33
N ARG A 192 4.55 14.93 18.25
CA ARG A 192 4.28 15.63 19.51
C ARG A 192 4.39 17.13 19.34
#